data_AF-A0A7S0E844-F1
#
_entry.id   AF-A0A7S0E844-F1
#
_cell.length_a   1.000
_cell.length_b   1.000
_cell.length_c   1.000
_cell.angle_alpha   90.00
_cell.angle_beta   90.00
_cell.angle_gamma   90.00
#
_symmetry.space_group_name_H-M   'P 1'
#
loop_
_entity.id
_entity.type
_entity.pdbx_description
1 polymer ?
#
loop_
_entity_poly.entity_id
_entity_poly.type
_entity_poly.pdbx_seq_one_letter_code
_entity_poly.pdbx_strand_id
1 'polypeptide(L)'
;AEGKHFSFMNQPKAAGRNYRMFAQSLAPLLDAAGQRKLRTTIDGFDAQAEEAMRRMWAAKLGLAAVEATSVLAQGLLDMMGSHPCDYTLTWRQLAQAAERGAAGAGDEELL
;
A
#
# COMPACT_ATOMS: atom_id res chain seq x y z
N ALA A 1 -22.57 0.37 2.99
CA ALA A 1 -21.80 0.67 4.21
C ALA A 1 -20.90 1.85 3.94
N GLU A 2 -21.27 2.99 4.51
CA GLU A 2 -20.44 4.20 4.57
C GLU A 2 -19.06 3.80 5.13
N GLY A 3 -17.98 4.20 4.45
CA GLY A 3 -16.61 3.79 4.80
C GLY A 3 -15.87 2.96 3.74
N LYS A 4 -16.54 2.29 2.80
CA LYS A 4 -15.85 1.58 1.69
C LYS A 4 -15.02 2.51 0.80
N HIS A 5 -15.43 3.76 0.65
CA HIS A 5 -14.74 4.74 -0.20
C HIS A 5 -13.49 5.36 0.45
N PHE A 6 -13.37 5.32 1.77
CA PHE A 6 -12.24 5.90 2.51
C PHE A 6 -11.58 4.88 3.44
N SER A 7 -11.84 3.59 3.22
CA SER A 7 -11.12 2.52 3.90
C SER A 7 -9.64 2.60 3.56
N PHE A 8 -8.79 2.10 4.45
CA PHE A 8 -7.34 2.09 4.27
C PHE A 8 -6.93 1.56 2.88
N MET A 9 -7.50 0.42 2.48
CA MET A 9 -7.20 -0.20 1.18
C MET A 9 -7.73 0.58 -0.02
N ASN A 10 -8.70 1.48 0.17
CA ASN A 10 -9.24 2.33 -0.90
C ASN A 10 -8.59 3.72 -0.93
N GLN A 11 -7.64 4.02 -0.04
CA GLN A 11 -6.97 5.32 0.01
C GLN A 11 -6.24 5.68 -1.29
N PRO A 12 -5.50 4.78 -1.98
CA PRO A 12 -4.86 5.13 -3.26
C PRO A 12 -5.87 5.59 -4.32
N LYS A 13 -7.03 4.91 -4.39
CA LYS A 13 -8.12 5.27 -5.31
C LYS A 13 -8.76 6.60 -4.93
N ALA A 14 -8.96 6.86 -3.64
CA ALA A 14 -9.48 8.13 -3.15
C ALA A 14 -8.50 9.29 -3.44
N ALA A 15 -7.21 9.09 -3.15
CA ALA A 15 -6.14 10.05 -3.44
C ALA A 15 -6.06 10.36 -4.93
N GLY A 16 -6.12 9.35 -5.81
CA GLY A 16 -6.07 9.54 -7.26
C GLY A 16 -7.25 10.36 -7.81
N ARG A 17 -8.45 10.20 -7.23
CA ARG A 17 -9.61 11.04 -7.55
C ARG A 17 -9.37 12.50 -7.17
N ASN A 18 -8.93 12.75 -5.94
CA ASN A 18 -8.67 14.11 -5.44
C ASN A 18 -7.55 14.78 -6.24
N TYR A 19 -6.47 14.05 -6.49
CA TYR A 19 -5.34 14.49 -7.29
C TYR A 19 -5.76 14.89 -8.70
N ARG A 20 -6.55 14.05 -9.39
CA ARG A 20 -7.04 14.34 -10.74
C ARG A 20 -7.94 15.57 -10.77
N MET A 21 -8.85 15.72 -9.82
CA MET A 21 -9.71 16.91 -9.74
C MET A 21 -8.88 18.19 -9.55
N PHE A 22 -7.93 18.17 -8.61
CA PHE A 22 -7.03 19.30 -8.40
C PHE A 22 -6.22 19.63 -9.66
N ALA A 23 -5.56 18.63 -10.24
CA ALA A 23 -4.76 18.80 -11.44
C ALA A 23 -5.58 19.36 -12.62
N GLN A 24 -6.78 18.85 -12.85
CA GLN A 24 -7.68 19.34 -13.91
C GLN A 24 -8.11 20.80 -13.70
N SER A 25 -8.27 21.25 -12.46
CA SER A 25 -8.61 22.64 -12.17
C SER A 25 -7.53 23.64 -12.61
N LEU A 26 -6.28 23.17 -12.80
CA LEU A 26 -5.17 23.98 -13.29
C LEU A 26 -5.14 24.11 -14.81
N ALA A 27 -5.83 23.24 -15.56
CA ALA A 27 -5.75 23.21 -17.03
C ALA A 27 -6.09 24.55 -17.72
N PRO A 28 -7.10 25.33 -17.28
CA PRO A 28 -7.41 26.62 -17.88
C PRO A 28 -6.31 27.68 -17.72
N LEU A 29 -5.39 27.48 -16.77
CA LEU A 29 -4.28 28.41 -16.50
C LEU A 29 -3.03 28.10 -17.35
N LEU A 30 -3.08 27.04 -18.16
CA LEU A 30 -1.92 26.51 -18.89
C LEU A 30 -2.10 26.63 -20.39
N ASP A 31 -0.99 26.89 -21.09
CA ASP A 31 -0.92 26.79 -22.54
C ASP A 31 -1.00 25.31 -23.02
N ALA A 32 -1.02 25.10 -24.33
CA ALA A 32 -1.12 23.76 -24.90
C ALA A 32 0.02 22.82 -24.47
N ALA A 33 1.23 23.35 -24.24
CA ALA A 33 2.37 22.55 -23.80
C ALA A 33 2.22 22.16 -22.32
N GLY A 34 1.77 23.07 -21.47
CA GLY A 34 1.46 22.85 -20.07
C GLY A 34 0.34 21.84 -19.87
N GLN A 35 -0.74 21.92 -20.67
CA GLN A 35 -1.83 20.96 -20.62
C GLN A 35 -1.38 19.54 -21.01
N ARG A 36 -0.47 19.40 -22.00
CA ARG A 36 0.12 18.09 -22.35
C ARG A 36 0.95 17.53 -21.21
N LYS A 37 1.81 18.35 -20.59
CA LYS A 37 2.61 17.92 -19.41
C LYS A 37 1.71 17.50 -18.25
N LEU A 38 0.68 18.31 -17.96
CA LEU A 38 -0.30 18.03 -16.91
C LEU A 38 -1.00 16.68 -17.13
N ARG A 39 -1.39 16.37 -18.37
CA ARG A 39 -1.98 15.07 -18.72
C ARG A 39 -1.02 13.93 -18.39
N THR A 40 0.23 14.00 -18.85
CA THR A 40 1.25 12.99 -18.56
C THR A 40 1.47 12.81 -17.06
N THR A 41 1.46 13.89 -16.29
CA THR A 41 1.58 13.86 -14.83
C THR A 41 0.37 13.18 -14.18
N ILE A 42 -0.85 13.45 -14.65
CA ILE A 42 -2.08 12.78 -14.18
C ILE A 42 -2.03 11.29 -14.46
N ASP A 43 -1.65 10.90 -15.68
CA ASP A 43 -1.65 9.52 -16.13
C ASP A 43 -0.58 8.67 -15.42
N GLY A 44 0.47 9.29 -14.89
CA GLY A 44 1.51 8.63 -14.10
C GLY A 44 1.15 8.34 -12.64
N PHE A 45 0.01 8.82 -12.14
CA PHE A 45 -0.35 8.69 -10.72
C PHE A 45 -0.47 7.23 -10.26
N ASP A 46 -1.20 6.41 -11.03
CA ASP A 46 -1.53 5.04 -10.60
C ASP A 46 -0.25 4.20 -10.40
N ALA A 47 0.71 4.30 -11.32
CA ALA A 47 2.01 3.63 -11.20
C ALA A 47 2.81 4.08 -9.97
N GLN A 48 2.78 5.38 -9.64
CA GLN A 48 3.46 5.89 -8.44
C GLN A 48 2.77 5.42 -7.15
N ALA A 49 1.45 5.38 -7.14
CA ALA A 49 0.67 4.90 -6.00
C ALA A 49 0.88 3.40 -5.76
N GLU A 50 0.88 2.58 -6.81
CA GLU A 50 1.18 1.15 -6.74
C GLU A 50 2.60 0.89 -6.23
N GLU A 51 3.59 1.61 -6.74
CA GLU A 51 4.98 1.50 -6.30
C GLU A 51 5.15 1.88 -4.81
N ALA A 52 4.47 2.94 -4.36
CA ALA A 52 4.49 3.33 -2.96
C ALA A 52 3.88 2.26 -2.04
N MET A 53 2.74 1.68 -2.44
CA MET A 53 2.08 0.59 -1.70
C MET A 53 2.97 -0.65 -1.64
N ARG A 54 3.58 -1.04 -2.76
CA ARG A 54 4.49 -2.17 -2.85
C ARG A 54 5.69 -2.02 -1.91
N ARG A 55 6.30 -0.83 -1.86
CA ARG A 55 7.40 -0.52 -0.93
C ARG A 55 6.96 -0.58 0.53
N MET A 56 5.79 -0.03 0.85
CA MET A 56 5.25 -0.07 2.21
C MET A 56 5.05 -1.52 2.68
N TRP A 57 4.46 -2.38 1.84
CA TRP A 57 4.25 -3.79 2.19
C TRP A 57 5.56 -4.56 2.32
N ALA A 58 6.52 -4.32 1.43
CA ALA A 58 7.86 -4.88 1.53
C ALA A 58 8.52 -4.54 2.87
N ALA A 59 8.49 -3.26 3.24
CA ALA A 59 9.03 -2.80 4.52
C ALA A 59 8.32 -3.44 5.72
N LYS A 60 6.98 -3.57 5.67
CA LYS A 60 6.20 -4.20 6.73
C LYS A 60 6.48 -5.69 6.90
N LEU A 61 6.74 -6.40 5.81
CA LEU A 61 7.06 -7.83 5.81
C LEU A 61 8.56 -8.10 6.05
N GLY A 62 9.42 -7.07 6.04
CA GLY A 62 10.87 -7.25 6.09
C GLY A 62 11.45 -7.89 4.81
N LEU A 63 10.77 -7.73 3.66
CA LEU A 63 11.13 -8.35 2.38
C LEU A 63 11.62 -7.31 1.37
N ALA A 64 12.29 -7.78 0.32
CA ALA A 64 12.50 -6.99 -0.88
C ALA A 64 11.13 -6.66 -1.53
N ALA A 65 11.04 -5.52 -2.19
CA ALA A 65 9.87 -5.19 -2.98
C ALA A 65 9.93 -6.01 -4.28
N VAL A 66 9.20 -7.13 -4.33
CA VAL A 66 9.03 -8.01 -5.49
C VAL A 66 7.54 -8.41 -5.60
N GLU A 67 7.15 -9.04 -6.71
CA GLU A 67 5.74 -9.41 -6.94
C GLU A 67 5.15 -10.28 -5.82
N ALA A 68 5.94 -11.24 -5.33
CA ALA A 68 5.53 -12.14 -4.25
C ALA A 68 5.18 -11.41 -2.94
N THR A 69 5.75 -10.22 -2.70
CA THR A 69 5.52 -9.42 -1.49
C THR A 69 4.07 -8.96 -1.39
N SER A 70 3.49 -8.52 -2.51
CA SER A 70 2.08 -8.09 -2.57
C SER A 70 1.14 -9.26 -2.30
N VAL A 71 1.46 -10.44 -2.82
CA VAL A 71 0.69 -11.68 -2.61
C VAL A 71 0.70 -12.08 -1.13
N LEU A 72 1.87 -12.06 -0.48
CA LEU A 72 2.00 -12.38 0.95
C LEU A 72 1.27 -11.36 1.82
N ALA A 73 1.40 -10.06 1.52
CA ALA A 73 0.71 -9.01 2.26
C ALA A 73 -0.82 -9.19 2.17
N GLN A 74 -1.34 -9.47 0.97
CA GLN A 74 -2.78 -9.70 0.79
C GLN A 74 -3.25 -10.96 1.52
N GLY A 75 -2.51 -12.06 1.44
CA GLY A 75 -2.86 -13.29 2.16
C GLY A 75 -2.91 -13.10 3.69
N LEU A 76 -1.97 -12.34 4.25
CA LEU A 76 -2.00 -11.99 5.67
C LEU A 76 -3.22 -11.10 6.02
N LEU A 77 -3.51 -10.08 5.20
CA LEU A 77 -4.67 -9.20 5.42
C LEU A 77 -6.00 -9.97 5.35
N ASP A 78 -6.14 -10.92 4.43
CA ASP A 78 -7.32 -11.76 4.31
C ASP A 78 -7.48 -12.68 5.53
N MET A 79 -6.38 -13.23 6.04
CA MET A 79 -6.35 -14.01 7.28
C MET A 79 -6.77 -13.15 8.48
N MET A 80 -6.21 -11.94 8.62
CA MET A 80 -6.57 -10.99 9.66
C MET A 80 -8.02 -10.52 9.56
N GLY A 81 -8.58 -10.45 8.36
CA GLY A 81 -9.99 -10.10 8.15
C GLY A 81 -10.95 -11.23 8.53
N SER A 82 -10.47 -12.48 8.53
CA SER A 82 -11.25 -13.68 8.83
C SER A 82 -11.17 -14.10 10.31
N HIS A 83 -10.28 -13.49 11.10
CA HIS A 83 -10.01 -13.82 12.50
C HIS A 83 -10.00 -12.56 13.37
N PRO A 84 -10.22 -12.67 14.70
CA PRO A 84 -10.14 -11.52 15.60
C PRO A 84 -8.68 -11.14 15.90
N CYS A 85 -7.98 -10.63 14.89
CA CYS A 85 -6.61 -10.15 15.00
C CYS A 85 -6.59 -8.63 15.23
N ASP A 86 -5.77 -8.15 16.17
CA ASP A 86 -5.46 -6.73 16.24
C ASP A 86 -4.47 -6.36 15.12
N TYR A 87 -4.81 -5.33 14.34
CA TYR A 87 -4.02 -4.95 13.18
C TYR A 87 -2.58 -4.60 13.55
N THR A 88 -2.39 -3.77 14.57
CA THR A 88 -1.07 -3.25 14.95
C THR A 88 -0.22 -4.32 15.62
N LEU A 89 -0.81 -5.10 16.53
CA LEU A 89 -0.11 -6.18 17.23
C LEU A 89 0.30 -7.31 16.29
N THR A 90 -0.50 -7.64 15.27
CA THR A 90 -0.15 -8.66 14.28
C THR A 90 1.18 -8.32 13.59
N TRP A 91 1.32 -7.09 13.08
CA TRP A 91 2.57 -6.66 12.43
C TRP A 91 3.75 -6.63 13.41
N ARG A 92 3.51 -6.23 14.66
CA ARG A 92 4.55 -6.18 15.70
C ARG A 92 5.07 -7.57 16.07
N GLN A 93 4.17 -8.52 16.24
CA GLN A 93 4.50 -9.91 16.56
C GLN A 93 5.15 -10.62 15.38
N LEU A 94 4.70 -10.36 14.15
CA LEU A 94 5.34 -10.87 12.94
C LEU A 94 6.82 -10.45 12.86
N ALA A 95 7.12 -9.19 13.15
CA ALA A 95 8.51 -8.71 13.18
C ALA A 95 9.36 -9.46 14.23
N GLN A 96 8.81 -9.70 15.43
CA GLN A 96 9.49 -10.45 16.48
C GLN A 96 9.72 -11.91 16.08
N ALA A 97 8.74 -12.57 15.46
CA ALA A 97 8.87 -13.93 14.96
C ALA A 97 9.96 -14.02 13.87
N ALA A 98 10.00 -13.05 12.95
CA ALA A 98 11.03 -12.99 11.92
C ALA A 98 12.45 -12.83 12.52
N GLU A 99 12.61 -11.99 13.54
CA GLU A 99 13.88 -11.83 14.27
C GLU A 99 14.33 -13.12 14.97
N ARG A 100 13.40 -13.83 15.64
CA ARG A 100 13.67 -15.12 16.29
C ARG A 100 14.05 -16.19 15.27
N GLY A 101 13.33 -16.28 14.16
CA GLY A 101 13.64 -17.21 13.07
C GLY A 101 15.02 -16.96 12.46
N ALA A 102 15.38 -15.68 12.27
CA ALA A 102 16.72 -15.29 11.82
C ALA A 102 17.83 -15.65 12.83
N ALA A 103 17.51 -15.70 14.12
CA ALA A 103 18.40 -16.14 15.19
C ALA A 103 18.49 -17.67 15.34
N GLY A 104 17.80 -18.44 14.49
CA GLY A 104 17.82 -19.91 14.50
C GLY A 104 16.90 -20.55 15.52
N ALA A 105 15.89 -19.81 16.01
CA ALA A 105 14.87 -20.34 16.91
C ALA A 105 14.07 -21.47 16.22
N GLY A 106 13.75 -22.52 16.96
CA GLY A 106 12.89 -23.60 16.46
C GLY A 106 11.42 -23.17 16.35
N ASP A 107 10.59 -23.91 15.62
CA ASP A 107 9.17 -23.56 15.39
C ASP A 107 8.37 -23.36 16.69
N GLU A 108 8.73 -24.08 17.77
CA GLU A 108 8.10 -23.93 19.10
C GLU A 108 8.45 -22.61 19.80
N GLU A 109 9.58 -21.99 19.46
CA GLU A 109 10.06 -20.70 20.01
C GLU A 109 9.56 -19.49 19.20
N LEU A 110 8.93 -19.74 18.04
CA LEU A 110 8.30 -18.72 17.20
C LEU A 110 6.86 -18.38 17.62
N LEU A 111 6.25 -19.23 18.46
CA LEU A 111 4.92 -19.05 19.06
C LEU A 111 5.00 -18.39 20.45
#